data_AF-A0A8H3BZ85-F1
#
_entry.id   AF-A0A8H3BZ85-F1
#
_cell.length_a   1.000
_cell.length_b   1.000
_cell.length_c   1.000
_cell.angle_alpha   90.00
_cell.angle_beta   90.00
_cell.angle_gamma   90.00
#
_symmetry.space_group_name_H-M   'P 1'
#
loop_
_entity.id
_entity.type
_entity.pdbx_description
1 polymer ?
#
loop_
_entity_poly.entity_id
_entity_poly.type
_entity_poly.pdbx_seq_one_letter_code
_entity_poly.pdbx_strand_id
1 'polypeptide(L)'
;MPILPLEILQLVCEHAVEQIASHPSRGSRSAFETNVSTNVHCLSLLGFSGVSRSCREASVPYLFQSITVRTTERASSIASSPLLQYVRHIHLPAVDVLTCRRPVPFSVLKLVSGATSMRITATDPSFFLTARTLMSRLLRSAKSLDTLELYSEPISTQLDGLSIIANLVPACPKWLKALYFAMPGGQPEATGVEVRLY
;
A
#
# COMPACT_ATOMS: atom_id res chain seq x y z
N MET A 1 -35.33 13.04 -4.30
CA MET A 1 -34.72 11.90 -5.01
C MET A 1 -34.78 10.68 -4.12
N PRO A 2 -35.20 9.51 -4.60
CA PRO A 2 -35.17 8.30 -3.79
C PRO A 2 -33.71 7.99 -3.45
N ILE A 3 -33.41 7.94 -2.15
CA ILE A 3 -32.09 7.60 -1.63
C ILE A 3 -31.92 6.10 -1.85
N LEU A 4 -31.00 5.71 -2.72
CA LEU A 4 -30.64 4.29 -2.87
C LEU A 4 -30.23 3.73 -1.51
N PRO A 5 -30.60 2.48 -1.18
CA PRO A 5 -30.14 1.80 0.02
C PRO A 5 -28.61 1.82 0.15
N LEU A 6 -28.11 1.85 1.38
CA LEU A 6 -26.68 1.96 1.67
C LEU A 6 -25.90 0.78 1.06
N GLU A 7 -26.49 -0.41 1.06
CA GLU A 7 -25.92 -1.65 0.53
C GLU A 7 -25.66 -1.52 -0.97
N ILE A 8 -26.56 -0.86 -1.70
CA ILE A 8 -26.39 -0.60 -3.13
C ILE A 8 -25.27 0.41 -3.36
N LEU A 9 -25.19 1.47 -2.54
CA LEU A 9 -24.12 2.46 -2.63
C LEU A 9 -22.74 1.85 -2.32
N GLN A 10 -22.67 0.90 -1.38
CA GLN A 10 -21.47 0.14 -1.05
C GLN A 10 -21.04 -0.78 -2.21
N LEU A 11 -21.99 -1.50 -2.82
CA LEU A 11 -21.72 -2.35 -3.99
C LEU A 11 -21.14 -1.55 -5.16
N VAL A 12 -21.65 -0.33 -5.38
CA VAL A 12 -21.10 0.59 -6.40
C VAL A 12 -19.65 0.97 -6.07
N CYS A 13 -19.35 1.22 -4.79
CA CYS A 13 -17.99 1.53 -4.35
C CYS A 13 -17.05 0.33 -4.52
N GLU A 14 -17.49 -0.88 -4.22
CA GLU A 14 -16.72 -2.12 -4.42
C GLU A 14 -16.32 -2.32 -5.87
N HIS A 15 -17.28 -2.23 -6.79
CA HIS A 15 -17.00 -2.34 -8.22
C HIS A 15 -16.07 -1.24 -8.73
N ALA A 16 -16.20 -0.01 -8.22
CA ALA A 16 -15.29 1.07 -8.58
C ALA A 16 -13.84 0.80 -8.09
N VAL A 17 -13.65 0.13 -6.95
CA VAL A 17 -12.31 -0.30 -6.49
C VAL A 17 -11.75 -1.44 -7.34
N GLU A 18 -12.56 -2.46 -7.63
CA GLU A 18 -12.15 -3.62 -8.46
C GLU A 18 -11.73 -3.20 -9.87
N GLN A 19 -12.41 -2.23 -10.47
CA GLN A 19 -12.03 -1.67 -11.77
C GLN A 19 -10.67 -0.95 -11.73
N ILE A 20 -10.33 -0.27 -10.62
CA ILE A 20 -9.02 0.34 -10.44
C ILE A 20 -7.93 -0.73 -10.29
N ALA A 21 -8.23 -1.84 -9.61
CA ALA A 21 -7.28 -2.94 -9.44
C ALA A 21 -7.07 -3.77 -10.73
N SER A 22 -8.11 -3.89 -11.56
CA SER A 22 -8.08 -4.65 -12.83
C SER A 22 -7.64 -3.84 -14.05
N HIS A 23 -7.58 -2.50 -13.96
CA HIS A 23 -6.85 -1.67 -14.91
C HIS A 23 -5.42 -1.44 -14.41
N PRO A 24 -4.43 -2.25 -14.85
CA PRO A 24 -3.04 -1.83 -14.74
C PRO A 24 -2.93 -0.51 -15.51
N SER A 25 -2.57 0.54 -14.78
CA SER A 25 -2.36 1.88 -15.30
C SER A 25 -1.60 1.85 -16.63
N ARG A 26 -2.25 2.28 -17.73
CA ARG A 26 -1.66 2.81 -18.98
C ARG A 26 -0.21 2.40 -19.23
N GLY A 27 -0.02 1.15 -19.65
CA GLY A 27 1.11 0.81 -20.53
C GLY A 27 0.79 1.27 -21.94
N SER A 28 1.72 2.01 -22.55
CA SER A 28 1.93 2.15 -23.99
C SER A 28 0.71 2.31 -24.90
N ARG A 29 0.50 3.53 -25.44
CA ARG A 29 -0.28 3.68 -26.68
C ARG A 29 0.50 2.99 -27.81
N SER A 30 0.24 1.70 -28.03
CA SER A 30 0.44 1.07 -29.34
C SER A 30 -0.57 1.69 -30.31
N ALA A 31 -0.09 2.15 -31.46
CA ALA A 31 -0.86 2.91 -32.44
C ALA A 31 -1.84 2.07 -33.29
N PHE A 32 -2.07 0.81 -32.94
CA PHE A 32 -2.98 -0.07 -33.67
C PHE A 32 -3.72 -0.98 -32.70
N GLU A 33 -4.87 -0.55 -32.22
CA GLU A 33 -5.96 -1.45 -31.83
C GLU A 33 -7.27 -0.65 -31.75
N THR A 34 -7.94 -0.60 -32.89
CA THR A 34 -9.35 -0.27 -33.00
C THR A 34 -10.15 -1.53 -32.68
N ASN A 35 -10.98 -1.50 -31.62
CA ASN A 35 -12.44 -1.46 -31.76
C ASN A 35 -13.20 -1.84 -30.48
N VAL A 36 -14.32 -1.11 -30.30
CA VAL A 36 -15.46 -1.35 -29.40
C VAL A 36 -15.27 -1.03 -27.92
N SER A 37 -15.05 0.24 -27.58
CA SER A 37 -15.36 0.72 -26.23
C SER A 37 -16.86 1.00 -26.12
N THR A 38 -17.63 0.07 -25.55
CA THR A 38 -18.80 0.46 -24.76
C THR A 38 -18.34 1.54 -23.80
N ASN A 39 -18.76 2.79 -24.02
CA ASN A 39 -18.46 3.91 -23.13
C ASN A 39 -19.18 3.67 -21.80
N VAL A 40 -18.62 2.80 -20.97
CA VAL A 40 -19.00 2.69 -19.56
C VAL A 40 -18.49 3.96 -18.92
N HIS A 41 -19.40 4.93 -18.74
CA HIS A 41 -19.12 6.13 -17.97
C HIS A 41 -18.86 5.72 -16.51
N CYS A 42 -17.60 5.40 -16.20
CA CYS A 42 -17.21 5.05 -14.85
C CYS A 42 -17.13 6.33 -14.01
N LEU A 43 -18.04 6.44 -13.05
CA LEU A 43 -17.94 7.44 -11.98
C LEU A 43 -16.78 7.05 -11.08
N SER A 44 -15.76 7.90 -11.00
CA SER A 44 -14.67 7.68 -10.05
C SER A 44 -15.21 7.68 -8.62
N LEU A 45 -14.59 6.90 -7.73
CA LEU A 45 -15.05 6.78 -6.35
C LEU A 45 -15.05 8.14 -5.62
N LEU A 46 -14.11 9.02 -5.97
CA LEU A 46 -14.08 10.43 -5.55
C LEU A 46 -15.26 11.23 -6.11
N GLY A 47 -15.55 11.10 -7.41
CA GLY A 47 -16.71 11.76 -8.03
C GLY A 47 -18.02 11.30 -7.40
N PHE A 48 -18.18 10.00 -7.16
CA PHE A 48 -19.33 9.41 -6.49
C PHE A 48 -19.50 9.95 -5.07
N SER A 49 -18.41 10.06 -4.30
CA SER A 49 -18.45 10.62 -2.94
C SER A 49 -18.95 12.08 -2.89
N GLY A 50 -18.78 12.84 -3.99
CA GLY A 50 -19.22 14.23 -4.10
C GLY A 50 -20.70 14.43 -4.39
N VAL A 51 -21.43 13.37 -4.80
CA VAL A 51 -22.81 13.48 -5.28
C VAL A 51 -23.79 13.79 -4.13
N SER A 52 -23.63 13.14 -2.98
CA SER A 52 -24.51 13.33 -1.84
C SER A 52 -23.85 12.91 -0.53
N ARG A 53 -24.46 13.29 0.60
CA ARG A 53 -24.00 12.86 1.93
C ARG A 53 -23.98 11.34 2.07
N SER A 54 -25.00 10.64 1.59
CA SER A 54 -25.08 9.17 1.66
C SER A 54 -24.00 8.50 0.79
N CYS A 55 -23.72 9.04 -0.41
CA CYS A 55 -22.64 8.52 -1.24
C CYS A 55 -21.28 8.71 -0.57
N ARG A 56 -21.05 9.87 0.06
CA ARG A 56 -19.84 10.13 0.85
C ARG A 56 -19.69 9.15 2.00
N GLU A 57 -20.75 8.93 2.78
CA GLU A 57 -20.72 7.98 3.91
C GLU A 57 -20.42 6.54 3.43
N ALA A 58 -21.02 6.12 2.32
CA ALA A 58 -20.78 4.80 1.72
C ALA A 58 -19.35 4.63 1.17
N SER A 59 -18.74 5.70 0.65
CA SER A 59 -17.43 5.65 -0.02
C SER A 59 -16.23 5.80 0.92
N VAL A 60 -16.43 6.31 2.14
CA VAL A 60 -15.35 6.51 3.12
C VAL A 60 -14.50 5.25 3.37
N PRO A 61 -15.07 4.05 3.60
CA PRO A 61 -14.27 2.85 3.85
C PRO A 61 -13.32 2.49 2.70
N TYR A 62 -13.72 2.80 1.47
CA TYR A 62 -12.97 2.50 0.25
C TYR A 62 -11.94 3.58 -0.08
N LEU A 63 -12.26 4.87 0.12
CA LEU A 63 -11.33 5.98 -0.09
C LEU A 63 -10.17 5.98 0.90
N PHE A 64 -10.42 5.57 2.14
CA PHE A 64 -9.43 5.59 3.22
C PHE A 64 -8.80 4.22 3.48
N GLN A 65 -9.09 3.24 2.61
CA GLN A 65 -8.53 1.90 2.71
C GLN A 65 -7.00 1.89 2.50
N SER A 66 -6.52 2.75 1.60
CA SER A 66 -5.10 2.89 1.28
C SER A 66 -4.61 4.30 1.56
N ILE A 67 -3.52 4.42 2.32
CA ILE A 67 -2.93 5.71 2.69
C ILE A 67 -1.44 5.75 2.37
N THR A 68 -0.97 6.91 1.93
CA THR A 68 0.46 7.20 1.83
C THR A 68 0.87 8.13 2.96
N VAL A 69 1.88 7.73 3.73
CA VAL A 69 2.38 8.49 4.89
C VAL A 69 3.83 8.84 4.64
N ARG A 70 4.11 10.14 4.47
CA ARG A 70 5.46 10.70 4.23
C ARG A 70 6.08 11.35 5.46
N THR A 71 5.24 11.84 6.38
CA THR A 71 5.71 12.62 7.53
C THR A 71 5.05 12.18 8.83
N THR A 72 5.70 12.50 9.95
CA THR A 72 5.23 12.18 11.30
C THR A 72 3.94 12.92 11.66
N GLU A 73 3.75 14.13 11.13
CA GLU A 73 2.55 14.93 11.32
C GLU A 73 1.38 14.28 10.59
N ARG A 74 1.61 13.81 9.35
CA ARG A 74 0.59 13.07 8.60
C ARG A 74 0.22 11.76 9.30
N ALA A 75 1.22 11.03 9.79
CA ALA A 75 0.98 9.82 10.59
C ALA A 75 0.12 10.12 11.81
N SER A 76 0.42 11.19 12.54
CA SER A 76 -0.30 11.61 13.75
C SER A 76 -1.73 12.04 13.44
N SER A 77 -1.95 12.81 12.37
CA SER A 77 -3.27 13.23 11.92
C SER A 77 -4.18 12.06 11.55
N ILE A 78 -3.64 11.02 10.91
CA ILE A 78 -4.42 9.82 10.58
C ILE A 78 -4.63 8.96 11.82
N ALA A 79 -3.61 8.80 12.67
CA ALA A 79 -3.68 8.01 13.89
C ALA A 79 -4.68 8.55 14.93
N SER A 80 -4.97 9.85 14.92
CA SER A 80 -6.00 10.50 15.74
C SER A 80 -7.37 10.60 15.06
N SER A 81 -7.45 10.32 13.75
CA SER A 81 -8.69 10.41 12.99
C SER A 81 -9.61 9.21 13.23
N PRO A 82 -10.94 9.40 13.25
CA PRO A 82 -11.89 8.28 13.26
C PRO A 82 -11.77 7.39 12.02
N LEU A 83 -11.13 7.87 10.95
CA LEU A 83 -10.93 7.13 9.71
C LEU A 83 -9.89 6.01 9.82
N LEU A 84 -9.09 5.99 10.91
CA LEU A 84 -8.06 4.98 11.14
C LEU A 84 -8.60 3.55 11.03
N GLN A 85 -9.83 3.30 11.47
CA GLN A 85 -10.44 1.97 11.45
C GLN A 85 -10.64 1.39 10.04
N TYR A 86 -10.67 2.25 9.02
CA TYR A 86 -10.82 1.85 7.62
C TYR A 86 -9.48 1.62 6.92
N VAL A 87 -8.37 2.05 7.51
CA VAL A 87 -7.03 1.89 6.93
C VAL A 87 -6.64 0.41 6.94
N ARG A 88 -6.37 -0.14 5.75
CA ARG A 88 -5.90 -1.51 5.55
C ARG A 88 -4.53 -1.57 4.93
N HIS A 89 -4.27 -0.69 3.96
CA HIS A 89 -3.02 -0.60 3.22
C HIS A 89 -2.28 0.68 3.60
N ILE A 90 -1.01 0.55 3.99
CA ILE A 90 -0.15 1.69 4.31
C ILE A 90 1.04 1.70 3.35
N HIS A 91 1.27 2.82 2.68
CA HIS A 91 2.49 3.08 1.96
C HIS A 91 3.37 4.08 2.70
N LEU A 92 4.59 3.66 3.03
CA LEU A 92 5.65 4.46 3.64
C LEU A 92 6.74 4.74 2.59
N PRO A 93 6.57 5.77 1.74
CA PRO A 93 7.64 6.24 0.86
C PRO A 93 8.75 6.90 1.69
N ALA A 94 10.01 6.54 1.44
CA ALA A 94 11.19 7.03 2.15
C ALA A 94 11.16 6.64 3.65
N VAL A 95 11.25 5.34 3.90
CA VAL A 95 11.22 4.74 5.25
C VAL A 95 12.24 5.36 6.20
N ASP A 96 13.34 5.93 5.70
CA ASP A 96 14.35 6.58 6.52
C ASP A 96 13.82 7.79 7.31
N VAL A 97 12.90 8.57 6.74
CA VAL A 97 12.36 9.77 7.43
C VAL A 97 11.45 9.38 8.61
N LEU A 98 10.73 8.27 8.47
CA LEU A 98 9.69 7.86 9.42
C LEU A 98 10.15 6.80 10.42
N THR A 99 11.16 6.01 10.07
CA THR A 99 11.59 4.85 10.88
C THR A 99 13.01 4.96 11.41
N CYS A 100 13.87 5.84 10.87
CA CYS A 100 15.25 6.01 11.37
C CYS A 100 15.35 6.92 12.59
N ARG A 101 14.30 7.71 12.91
CA ARG A 101 14.24 8.42 14.20
C ARG A 101 14.07 7.39 15.33
N ARG A 102 14.98 7.45 16.32
CA ARG A 102 14.90 6.63 17.53
C ARG A 102 14.37 7.51 18.68
N PRO A 103 13.25 7.16 19.32
CA PRO A 103 12.36 6.03 19.05
C PRO A 103 11.45 6.23 17.81
N VAL A 104 10.93 5.12 17.24
CA VAL A 104 9.92 5.18 16.17
C VAL A 104 8.66 5.89 16.72
N PRO A 105 8.10 6.88 16.02
CA PRO A 105 6.95 7.62 16.50
C PRO A 105 5.73 6.72 16.78
N PHE A 106 5.07 6.92 17.92
CA PHE A 106 3.91 6.13 18.33
C PHE A 106 2.78 6.12 17.30
N SER A 107 2.53 7.25 16.63
CA SER A 107 1.52 7.37 15.57
C SER A 107 1.79 6.41 14.41
N VAL A 108 3.06 6.22 14.03
CA VAL A 108 3.46 5.26 12.99
C VAL A 108 3.23 3.83 13.47
N LEU A 109 3.61 3.52 14.71
CA LEU A 109 3.38 2.19 15.29
C LEU A 109 1.89 1.84 15.37
N LYS A 110 1.04 2.81 15.70
CA LYS A 110 -0.42 2.65 15.76
C LYS A 110 -0.99 2.33 14.37
N LEU A 111 -0.55 3.03 13.33
CA LEU A 111 -0.94 2.76 11.95
C LEU A 111 -0.54 1.33 11.55
N VAL A 112 0.73 0.97 11.76
CA VAL A 112 1.25 -0.36 11.43
C VAL A 112 0.51 -1.47 12.17
N SER A 113 0.06 -1.21 13.41
CA SER A 113 -0.64 -2.22 14.20
C SER A 113 -1.96 -2.70 13.61
N GLY A 114 -2.67 -1.83 12.87
CA GLY A 114 -3.99 -2.11 12.30
C GLY A 114 -3.97 -2.43 10.80
N ALA A 115 -2.82 -2.31 10.15
CA ALA A 115 -2.68 -2.58 8.73
C ALA A 115 -2.69 -4.07 8.44
N THR A 116 -3.30 -4.44 7.31
CA THR A 116 -3.25 -5.79 6.74
C THR A 116 -2.22 -5.89 5.63
N SER A 117 -1.88 -4.76 5.02
CA SER A 117 -0.88 -4.69 3.95
C SER A 117 -0.04 -3.43 4.11
N MET A 118 1.26 -3.57 3.87
CA MET A 118 2.19 -2.46 3.98
C MET A 118 3.18 -2.46 2.82
N ARG A 119 3.40 -1.28 2.24
CA ARG A 119 4.43 -1.01 1.25
C ARG A 119 5.47 -0.07 1.84
N ILE A 120 6.73 -0.40 1.66
CA ILE A 120 7.87 0.38 2.08
C ILE A 120 8.71 0.69 0.85
N THR A 121 9.11 1.95 0.71
CA THR A 121 10.07 2.35 -0.32
C THR A 121 11.32 2.89 0.38
N ALA A 122 12.47 2.25 0.13
CA ALA A 122 13.78 2.67 0.59
C ALA A 122 14.53 3.34 -0.56
N THR A 123 14.97 4.58 -0.32
CA THR A 123 15.74 5.38 -1.28
C THR A 123 17.22 5.38 -0.94
N ASP A 124 17.59 5.14 0.31
CA ASP A 124 19.00 5.08 0.75
C ASP A 124 19.49 3.61 0.83
N PRO A 125 20.59 3.25 0.14
CA PRO A 125 21.23 1.94 0.30
C PRO A 125 21.63 1.62 1.76
N SER A 126 21.91 2.63 2.59
CA SER A 126 22.27 2.45 4.00
C SER A 126 21.13 1.85 4.84
N PHE A 127 19.89 2.00 4.38
CA PHE A 127 18.72 1.33 4.96
C PHE A 127 19.00 -0.16 5.09
N PHE A 128 19.48 -0.81 4.02
CA PHE A 128 19.68 -2.26 3.98
C PHE A 128 20.74 -2.78 4.94
N LEU A 129 21.75 -1.97 5.26
CA LEU A 129 22.76 -2.32 6.27
C LEU A 129 22.17 -2.41 7.68
N THR A 130 21.12 -1.63 7.96
CA THR A 130 20.46 -1.59 9.27
C THR A 130 19.02 -2.08 9.25
N ALA A 131 18.56 -2.61 8.11
CA ALA A 131 17.16 -2.84 7.82
C ALA A 131 16.55 -3.86 8.78
N ARG A 132 17.31 -4.91 9.16
CA ARG A 132 16.86 -5.86 10.19
C ARG A 132 16.42 -5.15 11.46
N THR A 133 17.21 -4.20 11.95
CA THR A 133 16.93 -3.48 13.19
C THR A 133 15.74 -2.54 13.05
N LEU A 134 15.69 -1.78 11.94
CA LEU A 134 14.62 -0.83 11.67
C LEU A 134 13.28 -1.55 11.46
N MET A 135 13.27 -2.58 10.61
CA MET A 135 12.11 -3.41 10.33
C MET A 135 11.63 -4.14 11.59
N SER A 136 12.53 -4.71 12.39
CA SER A 136 12.13 -5.40 13.63
C SER A 136 11.42 -4.45 14.61
N ARG A 137 11.79 -3.16 14.62
CA ARG A 137 11.14 -2.17 15.48
C ARG A 137 9.79 -1.76 14.95
N LEU A 138 9.70 -1.52 13.64
CA LEU A 138 8.47 -1.15 12.96
C LEU A 138 7.44 -2.28 13.03
N LEU A 139 7.85 -3.50 12.67
CA LEU A 139 6.98 -4.67 12.56
C LEU A 139 6.63 -5.29 13.91
N ARG A 140 7.31 -4.93 15.01
CA ARG A 140 6.95 -5.38 16.36
C ARG A 140 5.51 -5.00 16.73
N SER A 141 5.01 -3.87 16.24
CA SER A 141 3.64 -3.43 16.53
C SER A 141 2.60 -4.02 15.59
N ALA A 142 3.01 -4.64 14.47
CA ALA A 142 2.09 -5.26 13.53
C ALA A 142 1.31 -6.39 14.20
N LYS A 143 -0.02 -6.40 14.06
CA LYS A 143 -0.89 -7.46 14.60
C LYS A 143 -1.65 -8.23 13.53
N SER A 144 -1.94 -7.57 12.42
CA SER A 144 -2.80 -8.08 11.33
C SER A 144 -2.12 -8.09 9.97
N LEU A 145 -0.81 -7.82 9.92
CA LEU A 145 -0.09 -7.67 8.67
C LEU A 145 0.04 -9.02 7.95
N ASP A 146 -0.65 -9.15 6.82
CA ASP A 146 -0.64 -10.32 5.94
C ASP A 146 0.35 -10.13 4.79
N THR A 147 0.48 -8.91 4.27
CA THR A 147 1.29 -8.60 3.09
C THR A 147 2.31 -7.49 3.36
N LEU A 148 3.56 -7.71 3.01
CA LEU A 148 4.63 -6.71 3.08
C LEU A 148 5.32 -6.59 1.72
N GLU A 149 5.39 -5.37 1.19
CA GLU A 149 6.10 -5.06 -0.05
C GLU A 149 7.27 -4.12 0.24
N LEU A 150 8.47 -4.52 -0.16
CA LEU A 150 9.70 -3.77 0.02
C LEU A 150 10.24 -3.38 -1.36
N TYR A 151 10.21 -2.09 -1.66
CA TYR A 151 10.74 -1.50 -2.88
C TYR A 151 12.05 -0.78 -2.57
N SER A 152 13.07 -1.05 -3.36
CA SER A 152 14.32 -0.30 -3.36
C SER A 152 14.52 0.43 -4.68
N GLU A 153 14.93 1.68 -4.60
CA GLU A 153 15.61 2.34 -5.72
C GLU A 153 16.95 1.64 -6.02
N PRO A 154 17.61 1.92 -7.18
CA PRO A 154 18.94 1.43 -7.55
C PRO A 154 20.02 1.47 -6.48
N ILE A 155 19.98 0.45 -5.63
CA ILE A 155 21.06 -0.12 -4.85
C ILE A 155 22.28 -0.21 -5.78
N SER A 156 23.35 0.45 -5.37
CA SER A 156 24.63 0.38 -6.07
C SER A 156 25.02 -1.09 -6.26
N THR A 157 25.81 -1.39 -7.28
CA THR A 157 26.32 -2.73 -7.62
C THR A 157 27.08 -3.45 -6.49
N GLN A 158 27.18 -2.86 -5.31
CA GLN A 158 27.95 -3.30 -4.16
C GLN A 158 27.15 -4.13 -3.14
N LEU A 159 25.82 -4.22 -3.28
CA LEU A 159 24.96 -4.90 -2.29
C LEU A 159 24.30 -6.14 -2.92
N ASP A 160 24.68 -7.32 -2.41
CA ASP A 160 24.08 -8.59 -2.80
C ASP A 160 22.63 -8.69 -2.29
N GLY A 161 21.67 -8.79 -3.21
CA GLY A 161 20.25 -8.86 -2.90
C GLY A 161 19.87 -10.05 -2.02
N LEU A 162 20.56 -11.19 -2.14
CA LEU A 162 20.28 -12.37 -1.31
C LEU A 162 20.68 -12.11 0.15
N SER A 163 21.83 -11.46 0.38
CA SER A 163 22.27 -11.06 1.72
C SER A 163 21.29 -10.08 2.39
N ILE A 164 20.67 -9.19 1.61
CA ILE A 164 19.66 -8.26 2.09
C ILE A 164 18.41 -9.01 2.54
N ILE A 165 17.90 -9.91 1.69
CA ILE A 165 16.70 -10.72 2.00
C ILE A 165 16.95 -11.56 3.25
N ALA A 166 18.10 -12.24 3.34
CA ALA A 166 18.47 -13.08 4.48
C ALA A 166 18.52 -12.28 5.80
N ASN A 167 18.94 -11.01 5.76
CA ASN A 167 18.93 -10.14 6.93
C ASN A 167 17.54 -9.61 7.31
N LEU A 168 16.64 -9.47 6.32
CA LEU A 168 15.31 -8.89 6.49
C LEU A 168 14.23 -9.88 6.92
N VAL A 169 14.26 -11.10 6.40
CA VAL A 169 13.28 -12.15 6.72
C VAL A 169 13.13 -12.38 8.23
N PRO A 170 14.20 -12.43 9.05
CA PRO A 170 14.08 -12.59 10.50
C PRO A 170 13.35 -11.45 11.23
N ALA A 171 13.23 -10.27 10.60
CA ALA A 171 12.51 -9.14 11.18
C ALA A 171 11.00 -9.18 10.89
N CYS A 172 10.56 -10.02 9.95
CA CYS A 172 9.17 -10.13 9.54
C CYS A 172 8.36 -10.94 10.57
N PRO A 173 7.07 -10.60 10.79
CA PRO A 173 6.19 -11.42 11.60
C PRO A 173 6.05 -12.83 11.03
N LYS A 174 6.01 -13.84 11.91
CA LYS A 174 5.93 -15.25 11.49
C LYS A 174 4.64 -15.62 10.76
N TRP A 175 3.58 -14.84 10.95
CA TRP A 175 2.27 -15.04 10.31
C TRP A 175 2.13 -14.27 9.00
N LEU A 176 3.16 -13.55 8.56
CA LEU A 176 3.15 -12.85 7.29
C LEU A 176 2.92 -13.87 6.15
N LYS A 177 1.88 -13.66 5.34
CA LYS A 177 1.49 -14.58 4.26
C LYS A 177 2.28 -14.31 2.99
N ALA A 178 2.56 -13.04 2.70
CA ALA A 178 3.24 -12.64 1.48
C ALA A 178 4.30 -11.56 1.75
N LEU A 179 5.48 -11.78 1.17
CA LEU A 179 6.60 -10.86 1.22
C LEU A 179 7.11 -10.62 -0.20
N TYR A 180 7.01 -9.38 -0.67
CA TYR A 180 7.45 -8.99 -2.00
C TYR A 180 8.69 -8.10 -1.91
N PHE A 181 9.68 -8.39 -2.74
CA PHE A 181 10.88 -7.58 -2.91
C PHE A 181 10.98 -7.12 -4.36
N ALA A 182 11.02 -5.81 -4.55
CA ALA A 182 11.36 -5.21 -5.84
C ALA A 182 12.77 -4.61 -5.74
N MET A 183 13.73 -5.37 -6.26
CA MET A 183 15.13 -4.97 -6.32
C MET A 183 15.41 -4.22 -7.64
N PRO A 184 16.27 -3.21 -7.61
CA PRO A 184 16.58 -2.43 -8.80
C PRO A 184 17.37 -3.23 -9.83
N GLY A 185 17.17 -2.89 -11.10
CA GLY A 185 17.66 -3.66 -12.24
C GLY A 185 16.59 -4.58 -12.83
N GLY A 186 15.51 -4.85 -12.09
CA GLY A 186 14.24 -5.30 -12.64
C GLY A 186 13.29 -4.11 -12.72
N GLN A 187 13.03 -3.60 -13.92
CA GLN A 187 11.73 -2.95 -14.13
C GLN A 187 10.67 -3.96 -13.67
N PRO A 188 9.59 -3.55 -12.97
CA PRO A 188 8.38 -4.36 -12.99
C PRO A 188 7.77 -4.19 -14.40
N GLU A 189 8.40 -4.77 -15.41
CA GLU A 189 7.66 -5.22 -16.57
C GLU A 189 6.82 -6.38 -16.07
N ALA A 190 5.51 -6.13 -15.99
CA ALA A 190 4.41 -7.07 -15.92
C ALA A 190 4.69 -8.52 -15.44
N THR A 191 3.89 -8.94 -14.45
CA THR A 191 3.52 -10.35 -14.16
C THR A 191 4.68 -11.33 -13.86
N GLY A 192 4.91 -11.61 -12.58
CA GLY A 192 5.75 -12.71 -12.09
C GLY A 192 6.48 -12.26 -10.82
N VAL A 193 6.40 -12.92 -9.68
CA VAL A 193 6.33 -14.36 -9.42
C VAL A 193 5.48 -14.60 -8.16
N GLU A 194 4.39 -15.34 -8.28
CA GLU A 194 3.83 -16.09 -7.14
C GLU A 194 4.83 -17.22 -6.81
N VAL A 195 5.60 -17.08 -5.75
CA VAL A 195 6.19 -18.27 -5.10
C VAL A 195 5.16 -18.78 -4.12
N ARG A 196 4.29 -19.71 -4.58
CA ARG A 196 3.58 -20.60 -3.68
C ARG A 196 4.61 -21.57 -3.10
N LEU A 197 4.94 -21.40 -1.82
CA LEU A 197 5.65 -22.44 -1.08
C LEU A 197 4.65 -23.56 -0.79
N TYR A 198 4.95 -24.75 -1.31
CA TYR A 198 4.29 -26.01 -0.95
C TYR A 198 4.69 -26.44 0.47
#